data_AF-A0A843EHG6-F1
#
_entry.id   AF-A0A843EHG6-F1
#
_cell.length_a   1.000
_cell.length_b   1.000
_cell.length_c   1.000
_cell.angle_alpha   90.00
_cell.angle_beta   90.00
_cell.angle_gamma   90.00
#
_symmetry.space_group_name_H-M   'P 1'
#
loop_
_entity.id
_entity.type
_entity.pdbx_description
1 polymer ?
#
loop_
_entity_poly.entity_id
_entity_poly.type
_entity_poly.pdbx_seq_one_letter_code
_entity_poly.pdbx_strand_id
1 'polypeptide(L)' 'MITPEPDCRLCGLCEGRTNIVLPDGDPGSRVVFVGEGPGENEDIQARPFVGKSGKILSDMMADEGFGRSDVLITNT' A
#
# COMPACT_ATOMS: atom_id res chain seq x y z
N MET A 1 -10.28 1.41 13.76
CA MET A 1 -9.58 1.93 12.57
C MET A 1 -9.24 3.38 12.84
N ILE A 2 -7.96 3.73 12.78
CA ILE A 2 -7.58 5.13 12.60
C ILE A 2 -7.93 5.43 11.14
N THR A 3 -8.92 6.28 10.90
CA THR A 3 -9.19 6.80 9.57
C THR A 3 -8.21 7.96 9.38
N PRO A 4 -7.18 7.84 8.54
CA PRO A 4 -6.25 8.94 8.35
C PRO A 4 -6.98 10.14 7.73
N GLU A 5 -6.51 11.34 8.06
CA GLU A 5 -6.98 12.58 7.45
C GLU A 5 -6.85 12.48 5.92
N PRO A 6 -7.96 12.63 5.17
CA PRO A 6 -7.98 12.42 3.72
C PRO A 6 -7.10 13.43 2.96
N ASP A 7 -6.67 14.52 3.59
CA ASP A 7 -5.69 15.46 3.06
C ASP A 7 -4.61 15.83 4.11
N CYS A 8 -3.89 14.83 4.61
CA CYS A 8 -2.80 15.05 5.57
C CYS A 8 -1.72 15.99 5.01
N ARG A 9 -1.46 17.11 5.68
CA ARG A 9 -0.44 18.12 5.29
C ARG A 9 0.67 18.32 6.34
N LEU A 10 0.91 17.30 7.17
CA LEU A 10 1.87 17.39 8.27
C LEU A 10 3.35 17.33 7.83
N CYS A 11 3.65 17.01 6.56
CA CYS A 11 5.01 16.98 6.01
C CYS A 11 5.03 17.36 4.51
N GLY A 12 6.22 17.63 3.98
CA GLY A 12 6.42 18.08 2.59
C GLY A 12 6.02 17.08 1.50
N LEU A 13 5.76 15.80 1.85
CA LEU A 13 5.25 14.81 0.88
C LEU A 13 3.89 15.22 0.29
N CYS A 14 3.13 16.06 0.99
CA CYS A 14 1.86 16.58 0.48
C CYS A 14 1.98 17.51 -0.72
N GLU A 15 3.18 18.00 -1.03
CA GLU A 15 3.41 18.91 -2.15
C GLU A 15 3.61 18.17 -3.48
N GLY A 16 4.07 16.92 -3.44
CA GLY A 16 4.45 16.15 -4.63
C GLY A 16 3.53 14.97 -4.97
N ARG A 17 2.67 14.52 -4.06
CA ARG A 17 1.75 13.41 -4.28
C ARG A 17 0.54 13.83 -5.12
N THR A 18 0.00 12.91 -5.90
CA THR A 18 -1.33 13.01 -6.52
C THR A 18 -2.39 12.48 -5.57
N ASN A 19 -2.14 11.33 -4.95
CA ASN A 19 -3.07 10.67 -4.04
C ASN A 19 -2.39 10.19 -2.76
N ILE A 20 -3.14 10.12 -1.67
CA ILE A 20 -2.70 9.37 -0.48
C ILE A 20 -2.95 7.89 -0.75
N VAL A 21 -1.91 7.07 -0.59
CA VAL A 21 -2.01 5.62 -0.75
C VAL A 21 -2.27 4.98 0.61
N LEU A 22 -3.51 4.55 0.82
CA LEU A 22 -3.95 3.92 2.06
C LEU A 22 -3.62 2.41 2.08
N PRO A 23 -3.63 1.77 3.27
CA PRO A 23 -3.52 0.32 3.36
C PRO A 23 -4.56 -0.40 2.49
N ASP A 24 -4.16 -1.52 1.89
CA ASP A 24 -5.01 -2.39 1.05
C ASP A 24 -4.96 -3.83 1.57
N GLY A 25 -6.07 -4.58 1.43
CA GLY A 25 -6.18 -5.96 1.91
C GLY A 25 -7.03 -6.11 3.17
N ASP A 26 -6.78 -7.15 3.97
CA ASP A 26 -7.55 -7.48 5.18
C ASP A 26 -6.99 -6.80 6.44
N PRO A 27 -7.71 -5.84 7.05
CA PRO A 27 -7.30 -5.19 8.30
C PRO A 27 -7.22 -6.13 9.51
N GLY A 28 -7.86 -7.30 9.43
CA GLY A 28 -7.81 -8.35 10.45
C GLY A 28 -6.70 -9.38 10.23
N SER A 29 -5.92 -9.26 9.15
CA SER A 29 -4.89 -10.25 8.84
C SER A 29 -3.81 -10.31 9.92
N ARG A 30 -3.29 -11.52 10.14
CA ARG A 30 -2.15 -11.78 11.03
C ARG A 30 -0.81 -11.37 10.41
N VAL A 31 -0.77 -11.10 9.10
CA VAL A 31 0.43 -10.74 8.36
C VAL A 31 0.23 -9.37 7.72
N VAL A 32 1.21 -8.49 7.93
CA VAL A 32 1.26 -7.16 7.32
C VAL A 32 2.56 -7.01 6.54
N PHE A 33 2.46 -6.64 5.27
CA PHE A 33 3.59 -6.21 4.46
C PHE A 33 3.70 -4.68 4.51
N VAL A 34 4.88 -4.18 4.90
CA VAL A 34 5.15 -2.75 5.03
C VAL A 34 6.29 -2.36 4.09
N GLY A 35 6.01 -1.52 3.10
CA GLY A 35 6.99 -0.91 2.21
C GLY A 35 7.50 0.44 2.72
N GLU A 36 8.42 1.04 1.97
CA GLU A 36 8.99 2.35 2.29
C GLU A 36 8.03 3.50 1.98
N GLY A 37 7.39 3.48 0.81
CA GLY A 37 6.56 4.58 0.35
C GLY A 37 5.92 4.31 -1.01
N PRO A 38 4.93 5.12 -1.42
CA PRO A 38 4.35 5.05 -2.76
C PRO A 38 5.36 5.40 -3.86
N GLY A 39 5.42 4.59 -4.91
CA GLY A 39 6.01 4.98 -6.18
C GLY A 39 5.00 5.68 -7.09
N GLU A 40 5.40 6.00 -8.32
CA GLU A 40 4.57 6.71 -9.30
C GLU A 40 3.25 5.96 -9.61
N ASN A 41 3.31 4.65 -9.83
CA ASN A 41 2.11 3.87 -10.15
C ASN A 41 1.16 3.77 -8.95
N GLU A 42 1.72 3.63 -7.75
CA GLU A 42 0.96 3.61 -6.50
C GLU A 42 0.27 4.95 -6.25
N ASP A 43 0.99 6.06 -6.45
CA ASP A 43 0.46 7.42 -6.32
C ASP A 43 -0.68 7.66 -7.32
N ILE A 44 -0.50 7.32 -8.60
CA ILE A 44 -1.55 7.51 -9.62
C ILE A 44 -2.79 6.66 -9.33
N GLN A 45 -2.61 5.41 -8.87
CA GLN A 45 -3.71 4.47 -8.66
C GLN A 45 -4.30 4.50 -7.24
N ALA A 46 -3.73 5.30 -6.34
CA ALA A 46 -4.08 5.34 -4.92
C ALA A 46 -4.06 3.96 -4.24
N ARG A 47 -3.15 3.07 -4.65
CA ARG A 47 -3.10 1.67 -4.21
C ARG A 47 -1.66 1.19 -3.99
N PRO A 48 -1.34 0.56 -2.85
CA PRO A 48 0.04 0.19 -2.53
C PRO A 48 0.49 -1.06 -3.32
N PHE A 49 1.78 -1.10 -3.68
CA PHE A 49 2.40 -2.24 -4.36
C PHE A 49 1.66 -2.66 -5.64
N VAL A 50 1.51 -1.74 -6.59
CA VAL A 50 0.90 -1.99 -7.92
C VAL A 50 1.89 -1.80 -9.08
N GLY A 51 3.08 -1.25 -8.81
CA GLY A 51 4.18 -1.18 -9.75
C GLY A 51 4.96 -2.50 -9.88
N LYS A 52 6.17 -2.41 -10.45
CA LYS A 52 7.04 -3.58 -10.71
C LYS A 52 7.33 -4.41 -9.46
N SER A 53 7.69 -3.75 -8.36
CA SER A 53 7.96 -4.44 -7.08
C SER A 53 6.70 -5.08 -6.50
N GLY A 54 5.55 -4.45 -6.69
CA GLY A 54 4.27 -4.99 -6.27
C GLY A 54 3.85 -6.25 -7.03
N LYS A 55 4.19 -6.34 -8.32
CA LYS A 55 4.02 -7.58 -9.09
C LYS A 55 4.87 -8.70 -8.51
N ILE A 56 6.14 -8.46 -8.21
CA ILE A 56 7.04 -9.46 -7.63
C ILE A 56 6.49 -9.95 -6.28
N LEU A 57 6.06 -9.04 -5.41
CA LEU A 57 5.43 -9.40 -4.14
C LEU A 57 4.18 -10.26 -4.36
N SER A 58 3.32 -9.86 -5.31
CA SER A 58 2.08 -10.59 -5.62
C SER A 58 2.35 -12.00 -6.14
N ASP A 59 3.36 -12.16 -7.02
CA ASP A 59 3.77 -13.46 -7.53
C ASP A 59 4.29 -14.35 -6.38
N MET A 60 5.17 -13.82 -5.50
CA MET A 60 5.69 -14.55 -4.33
C MET A 60 4.60 -14.97 -3.35
N MET A 61 3.61 -14.10 -3.08
CA MET A 61 2.48 -14.46 -2.23
C MET A 61 1.63 -15.56 -2.86
N ALA A 62 1.38 -15.46 -4.17
CA ALA A 62 0.60 -16.45 -4.89
C ALA A 62 1.28 -17.83 -4.91
N ASP A 63 2.60 -17.88 -5.02
CA ASP A 63 3.39 -19.11 -4.92
C ASP A 63 3.22 -19.80 -3.54
N GLU A 64 3.02 -19.01 -2.49
CA GLU A 64 2.75 -19.48 -1.12
C GLU A 64 1.24 -19.65 -0.83
N GLY A 65 0.37 -19.49 -1.83
CA GLY A 65 -1.08 -19.67 -1.71
C GLY A 65 -1.84 -18.50 -1.08
N PHE A 66 -1.24 -17.32 -1.01
CA PHE A 66 -1.87 -16.10 -0.48
C PHE A 66 -2.30 -15.14 -1.59
N GLY A 67 -3.50 -14.57 -1.44
CA GLY A 67 -3.97 -13.43 -2.17
C GLY A 67 -3.85 -12.13 -1.35
N ARG A 68 -4.05 -10.99 -2.02
CA ARG A 68 -4.08 -9.68 -1.36
C ARG A 68 -5.20 -9.55 -0.32
N SER A 69 -6.26 -10.35 -0.43
CA SER A 69 -7.35 -10.41 0.55
C SER A 69 -6.98 -11.14 1.83
N ASP A 70 -5.84 -11.84 1.88
CA ASP A 70 -5.43 -12.64 3.04
C ASP A 70 -4.43 -11.90 3.94
N VAL A 71 -3.94 -10.74 3.48
CA VAL A 71 -2.89 -9.95 4.13
C VAL A 71 -3.25 -8.47 4.14
N LEU A 72 -2.58 -7.69 5.00
CA LEU A 72 -2.62 -6.23 4.92
C LEU A 72 -1.35 -5.71 4.26
N ILE A 73 -1.45 -4.75 3.36
CA ILE A 73 -0.32 -4.17 2.64
C ILE A 73 -0.34 -2.65 2.81
N THR A 74 0.78 -2.05 3.24
CA THR A 74 0.90 -0.61 3.46
C THR A 74 2.34 -0.12 3.32
N ASN A 75 2.59 1.17 3.58
CA ASN A 75 3.90 1.80 3.61
C ASN A 75 4.11 2.56 4.92
N THR A 76 5.37 2.84 5.28
CA THR A 76 5.72 3.78 6.36
C THR A 76 5.41 5.23 6.01
#